data_AF-A0A430K3L8-F1
#
_entry.id   AF-A0A430K3L8-F1
#
_cell.length_a   1.000
_cell.length_b   1.000
_cell.length_c   1.000
_cell.angle_alpha   90.00
_cell.angle_beta   90.00
_cell.angle_gamma   90.00
#
_symmetry.space_group_name_H-M   'P 1'
#
loop_
_entity.id
_entity.type
_entity.pdbx_description
1 polymer ?
#
loop_
_entity_poly.entity_id
_entity_poly.type
_entity_poly.pdbx_seq_one_letter_code
_entity_poly.pdbx_strand_id
1 'polypeptide(L)'
;MYWAFNAPHYPYQGTTKLLDYYKGLPTPGKEYAAFVSKTDENIGNILDYLDEVGIADNTIVIFQSNHRHSLEERAFWGDDNSGPYRGSKFSLFEGGIRVPAIIRYPGIFPANQVRVHVINLAGDGLV
;
A
#
# COMPACT_ATOMS: atom_id res chain seq x y z
N MET A 1 -8.68 -7.64 -13.07
CA MET A 1 -9.13 -6.35 -12.53
C MET A 1 -7.90 -5.54 -12.14
N TYR A 2 -7.88 -4.23 -12.43
CA TYR A 2 -6.82 -3.33 -11.97
C TYR A 2 -7.46 -2.20 -11.16
N TRP A 3 -7.12 -2.13 -9.87
CA TRP A 3 -7.66 -1.11 -8.96
C TRP A 3 -6.52 -0.22 -8.47
N ALA A 4 -6.26 0.85 -9.22
CA ALA A 4 -5.28 1.88 -8.89
C ALA A 4 -5.93 2.99 -8.07
N PHE A 5 -6.13 2.75 -6.78
CA PHE A 5 -6.61 3.80 -5.89
C PHE A 5 -5.52 4.86 -5.67
N ASN A 6 -5.93 6.11 -5.48
CA ASN A 6 -5.01 7.22 -5.23
C ASN A 6 -4.49 7.23 -3.78
N ALA A 7 -5.12 6.51 -2.85
CA ALA A 7 -4.68 6.48 -1.45
C ALA A 7 -3.28 5.85 -1.29
N PRO A 8 -2.44 6.33 -0.35
CA PRO A 8 -2.66 7.45 0.57
C PRO A 8 -2.14 8.80 0.04
N HIS A 9 -2.08 9.03 -1.28
CA HIS A 9 -1.66 10.32 -1.83
C HIS A 9 -2.52 11.45 -1.27
N TYR A 10 -1.90 12.59 -0.96
CA TYR A 10 -2.60 13.77 -0.45
C TYR A 10 -3.70 14.26 -1.42
N PRO A 11 -4.75 14.94 -0.91
CA PRO A 11 -5.02 15.24 0.50
C PRO A 11 -5.44 13.99 1.30
N TYR A 12 -5.05 13.91 2.57
CA TYR A 12 -5.34 12.73 3.41
C TYR A 12 -6.81 12.68 3.83
N GLN A 13 -7.47 11.54 3.58
CA GLN A 13 -8.93 11.38 3.72
C GLN A 13 -9.31 10.13 4.53
N GLY A 14 -8.97 10.14 5.83
CA GLY A 14 -9.45 9.13 6.79
C GLY A 14 -10.92 9.32 7.19
N THR A 15 -11.56 8.25 7.67
CA THR A 15 -12.89 8.36 8.29
C THR A 15 -12.78 8.96 9.70
N THR A 16 -13.86 9.53 10.22
CA THR A 16 -13.90 10.06 11.60
C THR A 16 -13.52 9.01 12.63
N LYS A 17 -14.05 7.79 12.50
CA LYS A 17 -13.68 6.62 13.32
C LYS A 17 -12.16 6.39 13.38
N LEU A 18 -11.48 6.44 12.23
CA LEU A 18 -10.04 6.19 12.16
C LEU A 18 -9.23 7.40 12.63
N LEU A 19 -9.68 8.61 12.36
CA LEU A 19 -9.07 9.83 12.92
C LEU A 19 -9.13 9.84 14.45
N ASP A 20 -10.25 9.39 15.03
CA ASP A 20 -10.42 9.26 16.47
C ASP A 20 -9.53 8.13 17.04
N TYR A 21 -9.37 7.03 16.32
CA TYR A 21 -8.49 5.93 16.70
C TYR A 21 -7.02 6.40 16.77
N TYR A 22 -6.58 7.20 15.80
CA TYR A 22 -5.22 7.74 15.72
C TYR A 22 -5.03 9.11 16.40
N LYS A 23 -5.97 9.56 17.24
CA LYS A 23 -5.94 10.90 17.87
C LYS A 23 -4.69 11.21 18.69
N GLY A 24 -3.91 10.20 19.08
CA GLY A 24 -2.65 10.35 19.81
C GLY A 24 -1.44 10.66 18.92
N LEU A 25 -1.55 10.54 17.60
CA LEU A 25 -0.49 10.89 16.67
C LEU A 25 -0.52 12.40 16.33
N PRO A 26 0.64 13.03 16.12
CA PRO A 26 0.69 14.39 15.60
C PRO A 26 0.10 14.45 14.19
N THR A 27 -0.30 15.64 13.77
CA THR A 27 -0.66 15.91 12.36
C THR A 27 0.65 16.17 11.58
N PRO A 28 0.83 15.58 10.39
CA PRO A 28 -0.18 14.85 9.61
C PRO A 28 -0.25 13.32 9.84
N GLY A 29 0.56 12.72 10.71
CA GLY A 29 0.63 11.27 10.88
C GLY A 29 -0.68 10.62 11.28
N LYS A 30 -1.48 11.32 12.09
CA LYS A 30 -2.87 10.92 12.39
C LYS A 30 -3.71 10.77 11.12
N GLU A 31 -3.72 11.80 10.27
CA GLU A 31 -4.48 11.82 9.02
C GLU A 31 -3.98 10.77 8.02
N TYR A 32 -2.66 10.63 7.92
CA TYR A 32 -2.02 9.63 7.07
C TYR A 32 -2.37 8.20 7.52
N ALA A 33 -2.17 7.89 8.81
CA ALA A 33 -2.47 6.57 9.36
C ALA A 33 -3.96 6.22 9.18
N ALA A 34 -4.86 7.18 9.43
CA ALA A 34 -6.28 6.99 9.20
C ALA A 34 -6.61 6.69 7.72
N PHE A 35 -5.91 7.32 6.76
CA PHE A 35 -6.16 7.07 5.35
C PHE A 35 -5.62 5.71 4.88
N VAL A 36 -4.42 5.33 5.34
CA VAL A 36 -3.85 3.99 5.10
C VAL A 36 -4.76 2.91 5.68
N SER A 37 -5.21 3.05 6.92
CA SER A 37 -6.14 2.09 7.53
C SER A 37 -7.48 2.02 6.81
N LYS A 38 -7.98 3.13 6.26
CA LYS A 38 -9.21 3.09 5.46
C LYS A 38 -9.01 2.30 4.17
N THR A 39 -7.82 2.41 3.58
CA THR A 39 -7.45 1.64 2.39
C THR A 39 -7.37 0.15 2.71
N ASP A 40 -6.77 -0.20 3.85
CA ASP A 40 -6.70 -1.57 4.36
C ASP A 40 -8.10 -2.17 4.62
N GLU A 41 -9.00 -1.44 5.28
CA GLU A 41 -10.41 -1.86 5.45
C GLU A 41 -11.08 -2.15 4.09
N ASN A 42 -10.84 -1.32 3.08
CA ASN A 42 -11.44 -1.51 1.76
C ASN A 42 -10.83 -2.71 1.01
N ILE A 43 -9.54 -2.98 1.18
CA ILE A 43 -8.90 -4.20 0.65
C ILE A 43 -9.50 -5.43 1.33
N GLY A 44 -9.69 -5.39 2.65
CA GLY A 44 -10.39 -6.44 3.41
C GLY A 44 -11.75 -6.77 2.81
N ASN A 45 -12.59 -5.76 2.57
CA ASN A 45 -13.91 -5.97 1.94
C ASN A 45 -13.84 -6.67 0.57
N ILE A 46 -12.81 -6.39 -0.24
CA ILE A 46 -12.63 -7.08 -1.52
C ILE A 46 -12.25 -8.53 -1.30
N LEU A 47 -11.33 -8.81 -0.37
CA LEU A 47 -10.91 -10.17 -0.06
C LEU A 47 -12.08 -11.00 0.49
N ASP A 48 -12.84 -10.43 1.42
CA ASP A 48 -14.05 -11.04 1.97
C ASP A 48 -15.07 -11.36 0.88
N TYR A 49 -15.25 -10.45 -0.08
CA TYR A 49 -16.16 -10.66 -1.21
C TYR A 49 -15.68 -11.79 -2.14
N LEU A 50 -14.37 -11.92 -2.38
CA LEU A 50 -13.82 -13.04 -3.17
C LEU A 50 -14.07 -14.39 -2.49
N ASP A 51 -13.99 -14.43 -1.15
CA ASP A 51 -14.30 -15.61 -0.35
C ASP A 51 -15.82 -15.89 -0.36
N GLU A 52 -16.67 -14.86 -0.19
CA GLU A 52 -18.14 -14.96 -0.21
C GLU A 52 -18.68 -15.56 -1.51
N VAL A 53 -18.16 -15.12 -2.65
CA VAL A 53 -18.59 -15.62 -3.97
C VAL A 53 -17.85 -16.89 -4.42
N GLY A 54 -16.97 -17.43 -3.57
CA GLY A 54 -16.32 -18.73 -3.78
C GLY A 54 -15.26 -18.76 -4.88
N ILE A 55 -14.64 -17.63 -5.21
CA ILE A 55 -13.63 -17.54 -6.30
C ILE A 55 -12.22 -17.25 -5.79
N ALA A 56 -12.02 -17.10 -4.48
CA ALA A 56 -10.73 -16.75 -3.90
C ALA A 56 -9.61 -17.72 -4.24
N ASP A 57 -9.87 -19.03 -4.24
CA ASP A 57 -8.88 -20.08 -4.55
C ASP A 57 -8.43 -20.06 -6.02
N ASN A 58 -9.21 -19.43 -6.91
CA ASN A 58 -8.86 -19.26 -8.31
C ASN A 58 -8.56 -17.79 -8.68
N THR A 59 -8.23 -16.96 -7.68
CA THR A 59 -7.92 -15.54 -7.88
C THR A 59 -6.53 -15.22 -7.35
N ILE A 60 -5.67 -14.70 -8.24
CA ILE A 60 -4.39 -14.11 -7.83
C ILE A 60 -4.64 -12.67 -7.40
N VAL A 61 -4.26 -12.35 -6.16
CA VAL A 61 -4.29 -10.97 -5.65
C VAL A 61 -2.85 -10.48 -5.51
N ILE A 62 -2.55 -9.36 -6.14
CA ILE A 62 -1.26 -8.67 -6.05
C ILE A 62 -1.52 -7.28 -5.46
N PHE A 63 -0.84 -6.98 -4.36
CA PHE A 63 -0.78 -5.65 -3.78
C PHE A 63 0.62 -5.09 -4.01
N GLN A 64 0.71 -3.86 -4.51
CA GLN A 64 1.98 -3.16 -4.71
C GLN A 64 1.75 -1.65 -4.63
N SER A 65 2.67 -0.93 -3.99
CA SER A 65 2.72 0.54 -4.08
C SER A 65 3.46 1.00 -5.35
N ASN A 66 3.15 2.18 -5.88
CA ASN A 66 3.78 2.73 -7.09
C ASN A 66 5.09 3.49 -6.83
N HIS A 67 5.29 4.00 -5.61
CA HIS A 67 6.51 4.62 -5.12
C HIS A 67 6.47 4.70 -3.59
N ARG A 68 7.57 5.08 -2.95
CA ARG A 68 7.58 5.27 -1.49
C ARG A 68 7.03 6.64 -1.05
N HIS A 69 7.13 6.91 0.25
CA HIS A 69 6.59 8.11 0.89
C HIS A 69 7.00 9.43 0.24
N SER A 70 6.15 10.45 0.35
CA SER A 70 6.40 11.78 -0.17
C SER A 70 6.87 12.73 0.92
N LEU A 71 7.88 13.54 0.60
CA LEU A 71 8.36 14.67 1.40
C LEU A 71 7.93 16.01 0.76
N GLU A 72 6.98 15.99 -0.17
CA GLU A 72 6.46 17.22 -0.77
C GLU A 72 5.74 18.08 0.28
N GLU A 73 5.72 19.39 0.09
CA GLU A 73 5.01 20.33 0.97
C GLU A 73 3.53 19.96 1.15
N ARG A 74 2.89 19.41 0.10
CA ARG A 74 1.49 18.95 0.12
C ARG A 74 1.28 17.68 0.96
N ALA A 75 2.35 16.94 1.24
CA ALA A 75 2.41 15.86 2.21
C ALA A 75 2.88 16.37 3.59
N PHE A 76 2.92 17.69 3.80
CA PHE A 76 3.43 18.37 4.99
C PHE A 76 4.86 17.96 5.34
N TRP A 77 5.71 17.79 4.33
CA TRP A 77 7.09 17.33 4.48
C TRP A 77 7.21 15.91 5.06
N GLY A 78 6.13 15.13 5.01
CA GLY A 78 6.06 13.73 5.41
C GLY A 78 6.00 13.52 6.93
N ASP A 79 5.09 12.65 7.35
CA ASP A 79 5.12 11.99 8.68
C ASP A 79 5.13 10.45 8.54
N ASP A 80 5.25 9.98 7.31
CA ASP A 80 5.57 8.61 6.94
C ASP A 80 7.06 8.48 6.63
N ASN A 81 7.59 7.25 6.60
CA ASN A 81 9.03 7.05 6.49
C ASN A 81 9.46 5.91 5.58
N SER A 82 10.71 6.03 5.14
CA SER A 82 11.40 5.02 4.35
C SER A 82 11.86 3.78 5.14
N GLY A 83 11.47 3.63 6.40
CA GLY A 83 12.10 2.68 7.32
C GLY A 83 13.63 2.85 7.31
N PRO A 84 14.43 1.77 7.17
CA PRO A 84 15.89 1.87 7.13
C PRO A 84 16.46 2.38 5.79
N TYR A 85 15.61 2.60 4.79
CA TYR A 85 16.07 2.90 3.44
C TYR A 85 16.25 4.41 3.21
N ARG A 86 17.29 4.76 2.45
CA ARG A 86 17.61 6.16 2.12
C ARG A 86 16.69 6.68 1.01
N GLY A 87 16.22 7.91 1.13
CA GLY A 87 15.46 8.61 0.08
C GLY A 87 13.94 8.51 0.26
N SER A 88 13.22 9.12 -0.68
CA SER A 88 11.75 9.26 -0.70
C SER A 88 11.26 9.28 -2.16
N LYS A 89 9.97 9.53 -2.41
CA LYS A 89 9.43 9.90 -3.73
C LYS A 89 10.36 10.91 -4.42
N PHE A 90 10.54 10.73 -5.73
CA PHE A 90 11.53 11.43 -6.58
C PHE A 90 13.00 11.07 -6.38
N SER A 91 13.30 10.02 -5.59
CA SER A 91 14.65 9.49 -5.44
C SER A 91 14.84 8.14 -6.14
N LEU A 92 16.05 7.89 -6.64
CA LEU A 92 16.49 6.56 -7.10
C LEU A 92 17.16 5.73 -6.00
N PHE A 93 17.26 6.26 -4.77
CA PHE A 93 17.68 5.44 -3.64
C PHE A 93 16.55 4.47 -3.23
N GLU A 94 16.86 3.42 -2.48
CA GLU A 94 15.92 2.39 -2.03
C GLU A 94 14.64 2.97 -1.40
N GLY A 95 14.75 4.08 -0.67
CA GLY A 95 13.63 4.81 -0.08
C GLY A 95 12.72 5.52 -1.08
N GLY A 96 13.05 5.55 -2.37
CA GLY A 96 12.16 6.02 -3.44
C GLY A 96 11.55 4.89 -4.27
N ILE A 97 12.33 3.86 -4.55
CA ILE A 97 11.98 2.80 -5.53
C ILE A 97 11.64 1.44 -4.92
N ARG A 98 12.08 1.14 -3.68
CA ARG A 98 11.75 -0.12 -3.01
C ARG A 98 10.42 0.00 -2.29
N VAL A 99 9.42 -0.68 -2.85
CA VAL A 99 8.01 -0.61 -2.41
C VAL A 99 7.55 -1.88 -1.71
N PRO A 100 6.54 -1.81 -0.83
CA PRO A 100 5.87 -3.00 -0.31
C PRO A 100 5.14 -3.73 -1.45
N ALA A 101 5.25 -5.06 -1.46
CA ALA A 101 4.56 -5.93 -2.40
C ALA A 101 4.12 -7.23 -1.71
N ILE A 102 2.90 -7.68 -1.99
CA ILE A 102 2.33 -8.94 -1.48
C ILE A 102 1.64 -9.65 -2.64
N ILE A 103 1.82 -10.97 -2.72
CA ILE A 103 1.07 -11.83 -3.65
C ILE A 103 0.36 -12.93 -2.86
N ARG A 104 -0.94 -13.11 -3.12
CA ARG A 104 -1.78 -14.18 -2.57
C ARG A 104 -2.33 -15.01 -3.73
N TYR A 105 -2.11 -16.31 -3.69
CA TYR A 105 -2.80 -17.28 -4.53
C TYR A 105 -3.00 -18.58 -3.73
N PRO A 106 -4.17 -18.78 -3.09
CA PRO A 106 -4.40 -19.93 -2.23
C PRO A 106 -4.20 -21.26 -2.96
N GLY A 107 -3.70 -22.28 -2.26
CA GLY A 107 -3.42 -23.60 -2.83
C GLY A 107 -2.17 -23.68 -3.74
N ILE A 108 -1.70 -22.55 -4.29
CA ILE A 108 -0.52 -22.49 -5.16
C ILE A 108 0.68 -21.91 -4.41
N PHE A 109 0.53 -20.80 -3.71
CA PHE A 109 1.60 -20.21 -2.92
C PHE A 109 1.45 -20.55 -1.43
N PRO A 110 2.55 -20.98 -0.76
CA PRO A 110 2.54 -21.20 0.68
C PRO A 110 2.24 -19.89 1.42
N ALA A 111 1.37 -19.97 2.43
CA ALA A 111 1.05 -18.82 3.28
C ALA A 111 2.25 -18.39 4.14
N ASN A 112 2.25 -17.12 4.54
CA ASN A 112 3.20 -16.53 5.49
C ASN A 112 4.68 -16.70 5.09
N GLN A 113 4.99 -16.67 3.80
CA GLN A 113 6.36 -16.72 3.30
C GLN A 113 6.89 -15.32 2.97
N VAL A 114 8.16 -15.10 3.28
CA VAL A 114 8.90 -13.89 2.89
C VAL A 114 9.93 -14.28 1.83
N ARG A 115 9.95 -13.55 0.72
CA ARG A 115 10.96 -13.71 -0.34
C ARG A 115 11.79 -12.43 -0.43
N VAL A 116 13.12 -12.60 -0.51
CA VAL A 116 14.09 -11.49 -0.59
C VAL A 116 14.65 -11.28 -2.00
N HIS A 117 14.11 -11.98 -2.99
CA HIS A 117 14.50 -11.82 -4.39
C HIS A 117 14.05 -10.44 -4.90
N VAL A 118 14.91 -9.79 -5.68
CA VAL A 118 14.55 -8.56 -6.38
C VAL A 118 13.61 -8.93 -7.53
N ILE A 119 12.43 -8.30 -7.55
CA ILE A 119 11.42 -8.47 -8.57
C ILE A 119 11.08 -7.09 -9.11
N ASN A 120 11.04 -6.97 -10.44
CA ASN A 120 10.48 -5.81 -11.12
C ASN A 120 9.29 -6.29 -11.96
N LEU A 121 8.10 -5.76 -11.67
CA LEU A 121 6.91 -5.97 -12.49
C LEU A 121 6.92 -4.94 -13.62
N ALA A 122 7.90 -5.05 -14.52
CA ALA A 122 7.91 -4.30 -15.76
C ALA A 122 7.03 -5.05 -16.77
N GLY A 123 6.06 -4.35 -17.37
CA GLY A 123 5.43 -4.86 -18.58
C GLY A 123 6.47 -4.85 -19.69
N ASP A 124 6.66 -6.00 -20.35
CA ASP A 124 7.38 -6.03 -21.61
C ASP A 124 6.60 -5.13 -22.58
N GLY A 125 7.19 -3.99 -22.96
CA GLY A 125 6.60 -3.06 -23.91
C GLY A 125 6.56 -3.68 -25.30
N LEU A 126 5.60 -4.56 -25.53
CA LEU A 126 5.16 -4.99 -26.86
C LEU A 126 3.72 -4.52 -27.02
N VAL A 127 3.60 -3.35 -27.65
CA VAL A 127 2.45 -2.98 -28.48
C VAL A 127 2.69 -3.55 -29.86
#